data_AF-A0A495BNK3-F1
#
_entry.id   AF-A0A495BNK3-F1
#
_cell.length_a   1.000
_cell.length_b   1.000
_cell.length_c   1.000
_cell.angle_alpha   90.00
_cell.angle_beta   90.00
_cell.angle_gamma   90.00
#
_symmetry.space_group_name_H-M   'P 1'
#
loop_
_entity.id
_entity.type
_entity.pdbx_description
1 polymer ?
#
loop_
_entity_poly.entity_id
_entity_poly.type
_entity_poly.pdbx_seq_one_letter_code
_entity_poly.pdbx_strand_id
1 'polypeptide(L)'
;MKHIKMTLRGYLIAGLLIWLPIAITLWVLNLIIGTLDQTVNVLPQGWRPESLFGFDIPGLGVVLAFAVLLGTGFMAANVLGQRLLDLWELVLTRTPVVKTIYNSVKQVSDTLLSDSGQAFRKALLVRFPHQNAWTIAFQTGAPSGEVKQQLGEDDFISVYVPTTPNPTSGYFIIVPKQDTRELDMSVDAALKYVISMGVVAPSAPDSEKRK
;
A
#
# COMPACT_ATOMS: atom_id res chain seq x y z
N MET A 1 -16.54 -33.05 32.81
CA MET A 1 -15.34 -32.40 32.24
C MET A 1 -14.67 -33.35 31.25
N LYS A 2 -14.80 -33.12 29.93
CA LYS A 2 -14.08 -33.92 28.92
C LYS A 2 -12.63 -33.46 28.91
N HIS A 3 -11.71 -34.27 29.42
CA HIS A 3 -10.28 -34.05 29.24
C HIS A 3 -9.94 -34.23 27.76
N ILE A 4 -9.76 -33.11 27.05
CA ILE A 4 -9.18 -33.11 25.70
C ILE A 4 -7.72 -33.52 25.87
N LYS A 5 -7.40 -34.80 25.65
CA LYS A 5 -6.00 -35.24 25.50
C LYS A 5 -5.50 -34.67 24.18
N MET A 6 -4.76 -33.56 24.23
CA MET A 6 -4.10 -33.04 23.04
C MET A 6 -3.08 -34.06 22.54
N THR A 7 -3.23 -34.46 21.27
CA THR A 7 -2.26 -35.32 20.60
C THR A 7 -0.97 -34.53 20.35
N LEU A 8 0.17 -35.20 20.11
CA LEU A 8 1.43 -34.53 19.75
C LEU A 8 1.25 -33.52 18.60
N ARG A 9 0.37 -33.84 17.65
CA ARG A 9 -0.03 -32.94 16.56
C ARG A 9 -0.66 -31.63 17.06
N GLY A 10 -1.52 -31.70 18.09
CA GLY A 10 -2.14 -30.53 18.70
C GLY A 10 -1.12 -29.59 19.33
N TYR A 11 -0.11 -30.14 20.03
CA TYR A 11 0.98 -29.32 20.60
C TYR A 11 1.85 -28.68 19.51
N LEU A 12 2.17 -29.39 18.44
CA LEU A 12 2.94 -28.85 17.31
C LEU A 12 2.18 -27.73 16.58
N ILE A 13 0.88 -27.90 16.33
CA ILE A 13 0.04 -26.86 15.69
C ILE A 13 -0.07 -25.63 16.60
N ALA A 14 -0.29 -25.82 17.91
CA ALA A 14 -0.35 -24.71 18.85
C ALA A 14 0.99 -23.95 18.91
N GLY A 15 2.12 -24.67 18.95
CA GLY A 15 3.45 -24.07 18.89
C GLY A 15 3.68 -23.30 17.59
N LEU A 16 3.31 -23.89 16.44
CA LEU A 16 3.41 -23.22 15.14
C LEU A 16 2.59 -21.93 15.10
N LEU A 17 1.34 -21.95 15.57
CA LEU A 17 0.47 -20.76 15.57
C LEU A 17 1.01 -19.62 16.43
N ILE A 18 1.75 -19.93 17.51
CA ILE A 18 2.38 -18.93 18.38
C ILE A 18 3.66 -18.37 17.73
N TRP A 19 4.51 -19.24 17.19
CA TRP A 19 5.82 -18.84 16.67
C TRP A 19 5.78 -18.28 15.26
N LEU A 20 4.81 -18.68 14.43
CA LEU A 20 4.71 -18.28 13.03
C LEU A 20 4.63 -16.74 12.85
N PRO A 21 3.78 -16.00 13.58
CA PRO A 21 3.73 -14.53 13.46
C PRO A 21 5.05 -13.85 13.84
N ILE A 22 5.72 -14.35 14.88
CA ILE A 22 7.01 -13.80 15.34
C ILE A 22 8.09 -14.05 14.28
N ALA A 23 8.16 -15.29 13.76
CA ALA A 23 9.12 -15.65 12.73
C ALA A 23 8.92 -14.84 11.45
N ILE A 24 7.68 -14.66 11.00
CA ILE A 24 7.35 -13.80 9.85
C ILE A 24 7.75 -12.35 10.12
N THR A 25 7.47 -11.82 11.31
CA THR A 25 7.83 -10.44 11.67
C THR A 25 9.35 -10.23 11.62
N LEU A 26 10.13 -11.12 12.24
CA LEU A 26 11.59 -11.05 12.20
C LEU A 26 12.13 -11.20 10.77
N TRP A 27 11.53 -12.08 9.96
CA TRP A 27 11.90 -12.24 8.56
C TRP A 27 11.66 -10.97 7.74
N VAL A 28 10.50 -10.33 7.88
CA VAL A 28 10.18 -9.07 7.20
C VAL A 28 11.10 -7.94 7.67
N LEU A 29 11.38 -7.83 8.97
CA LEU A 29 12.31 -6.82 9.49
C LEU A 29 13.72 -7.00 8.93
N ASN A 30 14.22 -8.23 8.88
CA ASN A 30 15.52 -8.53 8.29
C ASN A 30 15.56 -8.23 6.79
N LEU A 31 14.46 -8.48 6.06
CA LEU A 31 14.34 -8.12 4.65
C LEU A 31 14.44 -6.60 4.48
N ILE A 32 13.65 -5.83 5.22
CA ILE A 32 13.63 -4.36 5.13
C ILE A 32 14.99 -3.77 5.51
N ILE A 33 15.53 -4.15 6.69
CA ILE A 33 16.81 -3.65 7.17
C ILE A 33 17.94 -4.04 6.22
N GLY A 34 17.98 -5.29 5.78
CA GLY A 34 18.99 -5.77 4.84
C GLY A 34 18.93 -5.06 3.49
N THR A 35 17.74 -4.77 2.96
CA THR A 35 17.58 -3.97 1.74
C THR A 35 18.04 -2.53 1.96
N LEU A 36 17.71 -1.89 3.08
CA LEU A 36 18.11 -0.52 3.37
C LEU A 36 19.62 -0.40 3.63
N ASP A 37 20.24 -1.38 4.27
CA ASP A 37 21.69 -1.44 4.48
C ASP A 37 22.48 -1.51 3.15
N GLN A 38 21.87 -2.00 2.06
CA GLN A 38 22.49 -1.88 0.72
C GLN A 38 22.69 -0.42 0.29
N THR A 39 21.91 0.53 0.80
CA THR A 39 22.06 1.97 0.51
C THR A 39 23.42 2.49 0.99
N VAL A 40 24.00 1.90 2.03
CA VAL A 40 25.35 2.25 2.52
C VAL A 40 26.40 1.98 1.44
N ASN A 41 26.17 1.00 0.55
CA ASN A 41 27.09 0.72 -0.56
C ASN A 41 27.12 1.82 -1.62
N VAL A 42 26.11 2.69 -1.67
CA VAL A 42 26.12 3.88 -2.56
C VAL A 42 27.15 4.91 -2.08
N LEU A 43 27.52 4.89 -0.79
CA LEU A 43 28.54 5.78 -0.26
C LEU A 43 29.95 5.41 -0.79
N PRO A 44 30.80 6.42 -1.07
CA PRO A 44 32.21 6.21 -1.37
C PRO A 44 32.88 5.35 -0.29
N GLN A 45 33.84 4.51 -0.68
CA GLN A 45 34.46 3.52 0.21
C GLN A 45 34.97 4.10 1.53
N GLY A 46 35.53 5.31 1.53
CA GLY A 46 36.06 5.96 2.75
C GLY A 46 35.01 6.51 3.71
N TRP A 47 33.73 6.52 3.35
CA TRP A 47 32.62 6.96 4.22
C TRP A 47 31.78 5.78 4.72
N ARG A 48 32.18 4.55 4.38
CA ARG A 48 31.51 3.34 4.84
C ARG A 48 31.92 3.03 6.28
N PRO A 49 31.00 2.53 7.12
CA PRO A 49 31.30 2.17 8.51
C PRO A 49 32.45 1.15 8.61
N GLU A 50 32.56 0.22 7.67
CA GLU A 50 33.68 -0.71 7.52
C GLU A 50 35.05 0.00 7.53
N SER A 51 35.15 1.13 6.81
CA SER A 51 36.39 1.90 6.66
C SER A 51 36.67 2.86 7.82
N LEU A 52 35.63 3.31 8.52
CA LEU A 52 35.73 4.30 9.60
C LEU A 52 35.85 3.66 10.98
N PHE A 53 35.11 2.57 11.22
CA PHE A 53 34.99 1.91 12.51
C PHE A 53 35.56 0.48 12.51
N GLY A 54 35.90 -0.08 11.34
CA GLY A 54 36.48 -1.43 11.21
C GLY A 54 35.46 -2.57 11.35
N PHE A 55 34.16 -2.27 11.49
CA PHE A 55 33.07 -3.24 11.54
C PHE A 55 31.78 -2.66 10.97
N ASP A 56 30.90 -3.54 10.53
CA ASP A 56 29.56 -3.17 10.04
C ASP A 56 28.62 -2.83 11.19
N ILE A 57 27.88 -1.73 11.03
CA ILE A 57 26.81 -1.35 11.94
C ILE A 57 25.48 -1.71 11.27
N PRO A 58 24.85 -2.85 11.64
CA PRO A 58 23.58 -3.25 11.05
C PRO A 58 22.49 -2.22 11.34
N GLY A 59 21.69 -1.86 10.34
CA GLY A 59 20.66 -0.84 10.42
C GLY A 59 21.13 0.60 10.14
N LEU A 60 22.42 0.83 9.87
CA LEU A 60 22.90 2.16 9.49
C LEU A 60 22.28 2.64 8.17
N GLY A 61 21.98 1.74 7.24
CA GLY A 61 21.31 2.08 5.99
C GLY A 61 19.90 2.60 6.20
N VAL A 62 19.21 2.16 7.26
CA VAL A 62 17.91 2.70 7.65
C VAL A 62 18.03 4.17 8.04
N VAL A 63 19.02 4.50 8.88
CA VAL A 63 19.30 5.88 9.30
C VAL A 63 19.70 6.74 8.11
N LEU A 64 20.55 6.22 7.23
CA LEU A 64 20.97 6.91 6.01
C LEU A 64 19.79 7.18 5.07
N ALA A 65 18.95 6.18 4.82
CA ALA A 65 17.76 6.34 3.99
C ALA A 65 16.81 7.38 4.59
N PHE A 66 16.59 7.35 5.91
CA PHE A 66 15.77 8.34 6.60
C PHE A 66 16.36 9.75 6.49
N ALA A 67 17.68 9.90 6.66
CA ALA A 67 18.37 11.18 6.49
C ALA A 67 18.26 11.73 5.07
N VAL A 68 18.39 10.87 4.04
CA VAL A 68 18.19 11.25 2.65
C VAL A 68 16.75 11.71 2.41
N LEU A 69 15.75 10.97 2.89
CA LEU A 69 14.34 11.34 2.76
C LEU A 69 14.01 12.67 3.45
N LEU A 70 14.53 12.89 4.66
CA LEU A 70 14.37 14.17 5.35
C LEU A 70 15.08 15.31 4.62
N GLY A 71 16.30 15.07 4.12
CA GLY A 71 17.07 16.04 3.37
C GLY A 71 16.36 16.46 2.08
N THR A 72 15.85 15.50 1.30
CA THR A 72 15.09 15.78 0.08
C THR A 72 13.77 16.48 0.38
N GLY A 73 13.05 16.08 1.44
CA GLY A 73 11.84 16.76 1.89
C GLY A 73 12.09 18.21 2.32
N PHE A 74 13.17 18.46 3.06
CA PHE A 74 13.58 19.82 3.44
C PHE A 74 13.96 20.67 2.22
N MET A 75 14.65 20.09 1.23
CA MET A 75 14.92 20.79 -0.03
C MET A 75 13.62 21.12 -0.78
N ALA A 76 12.68 20.17 -0.86
CA ALA A 76 11.40 20.37 -1.53
C ALA A 76 10.53 21.46 -0.86
N ALA A 77 10.67 21.68 0.45
CA ALA A 77 9.97 22.74 1.17
C ALA A 77 10.54 24.15 0.91
N ASN A 78 11.73 24.26 0.33
CA ASN A 78 12.41 25.53 0.05
C ASN A 78 12.34 25.90 -1.43
N VAL A 79 12.15 27.18 -1.74
CA VAL A 79 12.06 27.68 -3.13
C VAL A 79 13.28 27.31 -3.98
N LEU A 80 14.48 27.34 -3.38
CA LEU A 80 15.72 26.95 -4.07
C LEU A 80 15.77 25.44 -4.37
N GLY A 81 15.28 24.61 -3.44
CA GLY A 81 15.26 23.16 -3.65
C GLY A 81 14.17 22.74 -4.62
N GLN A 82 13.02 23.42 -4.66
CA GLN A 82 12.00 23.23 -5.71
C GLN A 82 12.60 23.47 -7.09
N ARG A 83 13.33 24.59 -7.28
CA ARG A 83 14.01 24.86 -8.56
C ARG A 83 15.05 23.79 -8.91
N LEU A 84 15.76 23.24 -7.94
CA LEU A 84 16.72 22.16 -8.17
C LEU A 84 16.02 20.85 -8.61
N LEU A 85 14.87 20.55 -7.99
CA LEU A 85 14.04 19.40 -8.35
C LEU A 85 13.46 19.56 -9.76
N ASP A 86 12.99 20.76 -10.14
CA ASP A 86 12.49 21.04 -11.49
C ASP A 86 13.59 20.87 -12.55
N LEU A 87 14.81 21.31 -12.25
CA LEU A 87 15.97 21.11 -13.13
C LEU A 87 16.32 19.63 -13.27
N TRP A 88 16.26 18.87 -12.18
CA TRP A 88 16.49 17.43 -12.20
C TRP A 88 15.43 16.69 -13.04
N GLU A 89 14.16 17.07 -12.89
CA GLU A 89 13.06 16.55 -13.70
C GLU A 89 13.25 16.90 -15.18
N LEU A 90 13.73 18.10 -15.50
CA LEU A 90 14.06 18.48 -16.87
C LEU A 90 15.17 17.61 -17.46
N VAL A 91 16.17 17.22 -16.67
CA VAL A 91 17.23 16.28 -17.10
C VAL A 91 16.67 14.89 -17.34
N LEU A 92 15.86 14.36 -16.42
CA LEU A 92 15.27 13.02 -16.55
C LEU A 92 14.32 12.91 -17.74
N THR A 93 13.59 13.98 -18.03
CA THR A 93 12.61 14.03 -19.12
C THR A 93 13.24 14.20 -20.52
N ARG A 94 14.57 14.37 -20.62
CA ARG A 94 15.27 14.43 -21.93
C ARG A 94 15.37 13.09 -22.64
N THR A 95 15.41 11.99 -21.89
CA THR A 95 15.49 10.64 -22.48
C THR A 95 14.08 10.07 -22.64
N PRO A 96 13.58 9.81 -23.86
CA PRO A 96 12.18 9.48 -24.12
C PRO A 96 11.63 8.31 -23.29
N VAL A 97 12.44 7.27 -23.07
CA VAL A 97 12.05 6.10 -22.27
C VAL A 97 12.00 6.44 -20.78
N VAL A 98 13.03 7.12 -20.27
CA VAL A 98 13.11 7.53 -18.85
C VAL A 98 11.98 8.48 -18.49
N LYS A 99 11.66 9.42 -19.38
CA LYS A 99 10.53 10.36 -19.24
C LYS A 99 9.22 9.64 -18.98
N THR A 100 8.86 8.66 -19.81
CA THR A 100 7.58 7.94 -19.68
C THR A 100 7.49 7.21 -18.35
N ILE A 101 8.53 6.45 -17.99
CA ILE A 101 8.54 5.69 -16.73
C ILE A 101 8.50 6.63 -15.53
N TYR A 102 9.35 7.67 -15.51
CA TYR A 102 9.41 8.62 -14.41
C TYR A 102 8.08 9.37 -14.24
N ASN A 103 7.50 9.89 -15.33
CA ASN A 103 6.25 10.64 -15.26
C ASN A 103 5.07 9.77 -14.84
N SER A 104 4.99 8.51 -15.29
CA SER A 104 3.93 7.60 -14.85
C SER A 104 4.03 7.30 -13.35
N VAL A 105 5.24 7.03 -12.85
CA VAL A 105 5.46 6.80 -11.41
C VAL A 105 5.16 8.07 -10.61
N LYS A 106 5.68 9.22 -11.03
CA LYS A 106 5.44 10.52 -10.38
C LYS A 106 3.95 10.85 -10.34
N GLN A 107 3.23 10.69 -11.45
CA GLN A 107 1.80 10.95 -11.51
C GLN A 107 1.02 10.06 -10.53
N VAL A 108 1.38 8.78 -10.42
CA VAL A 108 0.76 7.87 -9.43
C VAL A 108 1.11 8.34 -8.02
N SER A 109 2.38 8.65 -7.73
CA SER A 109 2.80 9.17 -6.42
C SER A 109 2.08 10.47 -6.05
N ASP A 110 2.01 11.45 -6.94
CA ASP A 110 1.32 12.73 -6.72
C ASP A 110 -0.17 12.51 -6.48
N THR A 111 -0.79 11.56 -7.18
CA THR A 111 -2.20 11.21 -7.00
C THR A 111 -2.44 10.58 -5.62
N LEU A 112 -1.59 9.63 -5.22
CA LEU A 112 -1.68 8.94 -3.93
C LEU A 112 -1.35 9.85 -2.74
N LEU A 113 -0.46 10.83 -2.93
CA LEU A 113 0.10 11.69 -1.88
C LEU A 113 -0.51 13.10 -1.83
N SER A 114 -1.36 13.50 -2.80
CA SER A 114 -2.08 14.77 -2.72
C SER A 114 -2.90 14.86 -1.43
N ASP A 115 -3.04 16.04 -0.82
CA ASP A 115 -3.85 16.28 0.39
C ASP A 115 -5.34 15.88 0.24
N SER A 116 -5.78 15.51 -0.97
CA SER A 116 -7.09 14.89 -1.23
C SER A 116 -7.11 13.36 -0.97
N GLY A 117 -5.95 12.73 -0.84
CA GLY A 117 -5.52 12.01 0.36
C GLY A 117 -6.15 10.67 0.73
N GLN A 118 -7.12 10.15 -0.03
CA GLN A 118 -7.54 8.76 0.13
C GLN A 118 -7.66 8.08 -1.22
N ALA A 119 -6.59 7.39 -1.61
CA ALA A 119 -6.55 6.42 -2.71
C ALA A 119 -7.58 5.28 -2.59
N PHE A 120 -8.31 5.24 -1.48
CA PHE A 120 -9.39 4.30 -1.18
C PHE A 120 -10.41 5.10 -0.37
N ARG A 121 -11.23 5.95 -1.00
CA ARG A 121 -12.10 6.90 -0.27
C ARG A 121 -13.08 6.21 0.67
N LYS A 122 -13.59 5.05 0.24
CA LYS A 122 -14.63 4.26 0.90
C LYS A 122 -14.53 2.80 0.50
N ALA A 123 -14.93 1.91 1.41
CA ALA A 123 -15.23 0.52 1.08
C ALA A 123 -16.67 0.44 0.55
N LEU A 124 -16.86 -0.33 -0.52
CA LEU A 124 -18.12 -0.50 -1.23
C LEU A 124 -18.39 -1.98 -1.44
N LEU A 125 -19.66 -2.37 -1.48
CA LEU A 125 -20.08 -3.61 -2.13
C LEU A 125 -20.38 -3.34 -3.59
N VAL A 126 -19.80 -4.16 -4.47
CA VAL A 126 -20.03 -4.14 -5.92
C VAL A 126 -20.32 -5.53 -6.45
N ARG A 127 -21.03 -5.61 -7.58
CA ARG A 127 -21.29 -6.87 -8.28
C ARG A 127 -20.08 -7.26 -9.13
N PHE A 128 -19.38 -8.32 -8.76
CA PHE A 128 -18.23 -8.84 -9.49
C PHE A 128 -17.95 -10.30 -9.10
N PRO A 129 -17.56 -11.20 -10.03
CA PRO A 129 -17.37 -10.96 -11.47
C PRO A 129 -18.67 -11.06 -12.29
N HIS A 130 -19.81 -11.37 -11.66
CA HIS A 130 -21.12 -11.42 -12.31
C HIS A 130 -22.24 -10.87 -11.40
N GLN A 131 -23.42 -10.63 -11.96
CA GLN A 131 -24.55 -9.95 -11.32
C GLN A 131 -25.10 -10.61 -10.04
N ASN A 132 -24.76 -11.87 -9.76
CA ASN A 132 -25.24 -12.60 -8.58
C ASN A 132 -24.18 -12.71 -7.48
N ALA A 133 -22.94 -12.26 -7.72
CA ALA A 133 -21.87 -12.23 -6.74
C ALA A 133 -21.67 -10.81 -6.21
N TRP A 134 -21.32 -10.69 -4.92
CA TRP A 134 -20.91 -9.43 -4.31
C TRP A 134 -19.47 -9.56 -3.83
N THR A 135 -18.71 -8.48 -3.97
CA THR A 135 -17.38 -8.38 -3.39
C THR A 135 -17.18 -7.00 -2.78
N ILE A 136 -16.23 -6.91 -1.87
CA ILE A 136 -15.77 -5.63 -1.35
C ILE A 136 -14.82 -5.04 -2.39
N ALA A 137 -15.08 -3.81 -2.76
CA ALA A 137 -14.23 -2.98 -3.58
C ALA A 137 -13.97 -1.66 -2.87
N PHE A 138 -13.04 -0.90 -3.40
CA PHE A 138 -12.70 0.39 -2.84
C PHE A 138 -12.76 1.47 -3.91
N GLN A 139 -13.40 2.59 -3.58
CA GLN A 139 -13.50 3.70 -4.50
C GLN A 139 -12.14 4.38 -4.68
N THR A 140 -11.62 4.36 -5.90
CA THR A 140 -10.35 4.99 -6.26
C THR A 140 -10.56 6.34 -6.95
N GLY A 141 -11.74 6.61 -7.51
CA GLY A 141 -12.06 7.87 -8.15
C GLY A 141 -13.30 7.84 -9.01
N ALA A 142 -13.30 8.67 -10.06
CA ALA A 142 -14.30 8.69 -11.11
C ALA A 142 -13.61 8.63 -12.48
N PRO A 143 -14.20 7.96 -13.48
CA PRO A 143 -13.65 7.94 -14.83
C PRO A 143 -13.56 9.36 -15.41
N SER A 144 -12.50 9.61 -16.18
CA SER A 144 -12.22 10.90 -16.81
C SER A 144 -11.67 10.71 -18.22
N GLY A 145 -11.60 11.80 -19.00
CA GLY A 145 -11.10 11.78 -20.37
C GLY A 145 -11.95 10.92 -21.32
N GLU A 146 -11.28 10.19 -22.21
CA GLU A 146 -11.90 9.33 -23.22
C GLU A 146 -12.82 8.26 -22.60
N VAL A 147 -12.43 7.68 -21.46
CA VAL A 147 -13.23 6.67 -20.77
C VAL A 147 -14.59 7.22 -20.36
N LYS A 148 -14.64 8.45 -19.80
CA LYS A 148 -15.91 9.10 -19.44
C LYS A 148 -16.77 9.37 -20.68
N GLN A 149 -16.16 9.80 -21.79
CA GLN A 149 -16.90 10.07 -23.02
C GLN A 149 -17.57 8.82 -23.58
N GLN A 150 -16.92 7.65 -23.50
CA GLN A 150 -17.48 6.37 -23.95
C GLN A 150 -18.58 5.83 -23.04
N LEU A 151 -18.54 6.17 -21.75
CA LEU A 151 -19.54 5.74 -20.77
C LEU A 151 -20.81 6.60 -20.81
N GLY A 152 -20.78 7.78 -21.42
CA GLY A 152 -21.92 8.69 -21.53
C GLY A 152 -22.11 9.57 -20.30
N GLU A 153 -23.35 10.00 -20.08
CA GLU A 153 -23.75 10.95 -19.03
C GLU A 153 -24.02 10.29 -17.66
N ASP A 154 -24.05 8.95 -17.59
CA ASP A 154 -24.37 8.24 -16.36
C ASP A 154 -23.26 8.43 -15.29
N ASP A 155 -23.66 8.42 -14.01
CA ASP A 155 -22.73 8.58 -12.88
C ASP A 155 -21.99 7.25 -12.63
N PHE A 156 -20.76 7.17 -13.14
CA PHE A 156 -19.85 6.05 -12.94
C PHE A 156 -18.79 6.35 -11.89
N ILE A 157 -18.36 5.30 -11.19
CA ILE A 157 -17.21 5.38 -10.28
C ILE A 157 -16.15 4.35 -10.64
N SER A 158 -14.89 4.74 -10.40
CA SER A 158 -13.75 3.85 -10.53
C SER A 158 -13.50 3.14 -9.21
N VAL A 159 -13.42 1.81 -9.24
CA VAL A 159 -13.23 0.99 -8.05
C VAL A 159 -12.12 -0.04 -8.26
N TYR A 160 -11.44 -0.35 -7.17
CA TYR A 160 -10.46 -1.43 -7.09
C TYR A 160 -11.06 -2.63 -6.37
N VAL A 161 -11.06 -3.79 -7.03
CA VAL A 161 -11.47 -5.08 -6.46
C VAL A 161 -10.20 -5.88 -6.12
N PRO A 162 -9.82 -6.03 -4.85
CA PRO A 162 -8.63 -6.80 -4.46
C PRO A 162 -8.83 -8.31 -4.70
N THR A 163 -7.72 -9.02 -4.94
CA THR A 163 -7.66 -10.47 -4.81
C THR A 163 -7.42 -10.89 -3.37
N THR A 164 -7.88 -12.08 -2.98
CA THR A 164 -7.67 -12.63 -1.64
C THR A 164 -6.69 -13.81 -1.67
N PRO A 165 -5.85 -14.02 -0.64
CA PRO A 165 -5.67 -13.18 0.54
C PRO A 165 -4.74 -11.97 0.29
N ASN A 166 -4.08 -11.90 -0.87
CA ASN A 166 -3.11 -10.85 -1.18
C ASN A 166 -3.77 -9.63 -1.87
N PRO A 167 -3.94 -8.49 -1.17
CA PRO A 167 -4.65 -7.33 -1.70
C PRO A 167 -3.77 -6.44 -2.58
N THR A 168 -2.50 -6.80 -2.82
CA THR A 168 -1.60 -6.05 -3.72
C THR A 168 -1.91 -6.27 -5.19
N SER A 169 -2.69 -7.31 -5.51
CA SER A 169 -3.24 -7.56 -6.84
C SER A 169 -4.76 -7.46 -6.83
N GLY A 170 -5.35 -7.18 -7.98
CA GLY A 170 -6.79 -7.00 -8.12
C GLY A 170 -7.18 -6.55 -9.51
N TYR A 171 -8.43 -6.13 -9.62
CA TYR A 171 -9.02 -5.61 -10.85
C TYR A 171 -9.38 -4.15 -10.67
N PHE A 172 -9.02 -3.33 -11.65
CA PHE A 172 -9.62 -2.02 -11.83
C PHE A 172 -10.88 -2.18 -12.67
N ILE A 173 -12.02 -1.77 -12.12
CA ILE A 173 -13.29 -1.79 -12.85
C ILE A 173 -14.01 -0.46 -12.68
N ILE A 174 -14.90 -0.18 -13.63
CA ILE A 174 -15.78 0.99 -13.61
C ILE A 174 -17.20 0.48 -13.54
N VAL A 175 -17.96 0.98 -12.58
CA VAL A 175 -19.33 0.52 -12.31
C VAL A 175 -20.28 1.70 -12.17
N PRO A 176 -21.56 1.56 -12.58
CA PRO A 176 -22.57 2.56 -12.29
C PRO A 176 -22.66 2.77 -10.78
N LYS A 177 -22.64 4.03 -10.33
CA LYS A 177 -22.67 4.34 -8.91
C LYS A 177 -23.92 3.79 -8.22
N GLN A 178 -25.05 3.78 -8.92
CA GLN A 178 -26.32 3.22 -8.45
C GLN A 178 -26.26 1.71 -8.14
N ASP A 179 -25.33 0.97 -8.75
CA ASP A 179 -25.15 -0.47 -8.55
C ASP A 179 -24.17 -0.79 -7.40
N THR A 180 -23.74 0.23 -6.67
CA THR A 180 -22.82 0.10 -5.54
C THR A 180 -23.52 0.36 -4.21
N ARG A 181 -23.04 -0.27 -3.14
CA ARG A 181 -23.52 0.00 -1.78
C ARG A 181 -22.35 0.42 -0.92
N GLU A 182 -22.39 1.65 -0.41
CA GLU A 182 -21.37 2.12 0.53
C GLU A 182 -21.43 1.31 1.82
N LEU A 183 -20.27 0.94 2.34
CA LEU A 183 -20.12 0.29 3.64
C LEU A 183 -19.71 1.32 4.68
N ASP A 184 -20.30 1.24 5.88
CA ASP A 184 -19.99 2.12 7.00
C ASP A 184 -18.65 1.79 7.70
N MET A 185 -18.04 0.64 7.38
CA MET A 185 -16.76 0.21 7.96
C MET A 185 -15.58 1.01 7.40
N SER A 186 -14.51 1.13 8.19
CA SER A 186 -13.28 1.74 7.71
C SER A 186 -12.63 0.89 6.60
N VAL A 187 -11.84 1.53 5.75
CA VAL A 187 -11.05 0.86 4.70
C VAL A 187 -10.12 -0.20 5.29
N ASP A 188 -9.51 0.07 6.45
CA ASP A 188 -8.67 -0.88 7.17
C ASP A 188 -9.47 -2.12 7.64
N ALA A 189 -10.67 -1.92 8.18
CA ALA A 189 -11.54 -3.04 8.58
C ALA A 189 -11.97 -3.88 7.37
N ALA A 190 -12.31 -3.24 6.25
CA ALA A 190 -12.62 -3.91 4.99
C ALA A 190 -11.42 -4.70 4.44
N LEU A 191 -10.21 -4.12 4.45
CA LEU A 191 -8.98 -4.80 4.04
C LEU A 191 -8.68 -6.03 4.92
N LYS A 192 -8.81 -5.92 6.24
CA LYS A 192 -8.67 -7.06 7.16
C LYS A 192 -9.64 -8.18 6.83
N TYR A 193 -10.90 -7.85 6.55
CA TYR A 193 -11.91 -8.83 6.18
C TYR A 193 -11.55 -9.54 4.86
N VAL A 194 -11.15 -8.80 3.84
CA VAL A 194 -10.70 -9.32 2.53
C VAL A 194 -9.46 -10.21 2.69
N ILE A 195 -8.42 -9.75 3.37
CA ILE A 195 -7.16 -10.51 3.58
C ILE A 195 -7.43 -11.81 4.34
N SER A 196 -8.34 -11.77 5.31
CA SER A 196 -8.75 -12.95 6.08
C SER A 196 -9.65 -13.92 5.31
N MET A 197 -9.94 -13.66 4.03
CA MET A 197 -10.89 -14.44 3.21
C MET A 197 -12.28 -14.53 3.85
N GLY A 198 -12.71 -13.46 4.53
CA GLY A 198 -14.01 -13.39 5.18
C GLY A 198 -14.07 -14.02 6.58
N VAL A 199 -12.96 -14.43 7.17
CA VAL A 199 -12.92 -15.06 8.50
C VAL A 199 -12.96 -14.03 9.64
N VAL A 200 -12.32 -12.88 9.47
CA VAL A 200 -12.23 -11.82 10.49
C VAL A 200 -13.33 -10.79 10.25
N ALA A 201 -14.52 -11.02 10.79
CA ALA A 201 -15.67 -10.13 10.59
C ALA A 201 -15.39 -8.70 11.11
N PRO A 202 -15.64 -7.66 10.30
CA PRO A 202 -15.54 -6.28 10.75
C PRO A 202 -16.64 -6.00 11.79
N SER A 203 -16.31 -5.25 12.83
CA SER A 203 -17.28 -4.83 13.85
C SER A 203 -18.46 -4.11 13.18
N ALA A 204 -19.68 -4.53 13.48
CA ALA A 204 -20.87 -3.85 12.97
C ALA A 204 -20.89 -2.40 13.49
N PRO A 205 -21.33 -1.42 12.69
CA PRO A 205 -21.52 -0.05 13.19
C PRO A 205 -22.54 -0.07 14.33
N ASP A 206 -22.26 0.63 15.43
CA ASP A 206 -23.21 0.80 16.53
C ASP A 206 -24.53 1.38 15.99
N SER A 207 -25.59 0.57 16.01
CA SER A 207 -26.92 0.92 15.55
C SER A 207 -27.64 1.94 16.44
N GLU A 208 -26.98 2.45 17.48
CA GLU A 208 -27.55 3.33 18.50
C GLU A 208 -27.59 4.82 18.14
N LYS A 209 -26.94 5.26 17.05
CA LYS A 209 -26.95 6.68 16.62
C LYS A 209 -27.97 7.02 15.52
N ARG A 210 -28.87 6.09 15.19
CA ARG A 210 -30.03 6.37 14.30
C ARG A 210 -31.33 6.24 15.10
N LYS A 211 -31.60 7.25 15.93
CA LYS A 211 -32.95 7.64 16.34
C LYS A 211 -33.08 9.14 16.19
#